data_AF-A0A2U8PMP3-F1
#
_entry.id   AF-A0A2U8PMP3-F1
#
_cell.length_a   1.000
_cell.length_b   1.000
_cell.length_c   1.000
_cell.angle_alpha   90.00
_cell.angle_beta   90.00
_cell.angle_gamma   90.00
#
_symmetry.space_group_name_H-M   'P 1'
#
loop_
_entity.id
_entity.type
_entity.pdbx_description
1 polymer ?
#
loop_
_entity_poly.entity_id
_entity_poly.type
_entity_poly.pdbx_seq_one_letter_code
_entity_poly.pdbx_strand_id
1 'polypeptide(L)'
;MIRTMFAAAFALLAITGVAEAMPLAPLCASTTSDVIAIAGGCGPGWHRGPYGGCLRNYANPAAHACPRGYHIGPGGRCRGNGK
;
A
#
# COMPACT_ATOMS: atom_id res chain seq x y z
N MET A 1 3.24 -59.92 22.64
CA MET A 1 4.28 -58.86 22.69
C MET A 1 4.19 -57.90 21.51
N ILE A 2 4.09 -58.38 20.26
CA ILE A 2 3.97 -57.49 19.08
C ILE A 2 2.67 -56.63 19.09
N ARG A 3 1.55 -57.20 19.54
CA ARG A 3 0.24 -56.53 19.52
C ARG A 3 0.16 -55.33 20.48
N THR A 4 0.90 -55.37 21.59
CA THR A 4 0.98 -54.25 22.56
C THR A 4 1.88 -53.13 22.05
N MET A 5 2.89 -53.45 21.23
CA MET A 5 3.76 -52.45 20.60
C MET A 5 3.02 -51.63 19.54
N PHE A 6 2.16 -52.27 18.74
CA PHE A 6 1.32 -51.55 17.77
C PHE A 6 0.30 -50.63 18.45
N ALA A 7 -0.32 -51.08 19.54
CA ALA A 7 -1.27 -50.25 20.29
C ALA A 7 -0.59 -49.00 20.90
N ALA A 8 0.63 -49.16 21.44
CA ALA A 8 1.39 -48.04 21.99
C ALA A 8 1.80 -47.03 20.90
N ALA A 9 2.27 -47.50 19.74
CA ALA A 9 2.65 -46.65 18.63
C ALA A 9 1.46 -45.83 18.09
N PHE A 10 0.28 -46.45 18.00
CA PHE A 10 -0.92 -45.77 17.54
C PHE A 10 -1.41 -44.70 18.55
N ALA A 11 -1.30 -44.99 19.85
CA ALA A 11 -1.63 -44.04 20.90
C ALA A 11 -0.71 -42.80 20.89
N LEU A 12 0.59 -42.97 20.62
CA LEU A 12 1.55 -41.87 20.51
C LEU A 12 1.31 -40.97 19.29
N LEU A 13 0.88 -41.55 18.17
CA LEU A 13 0.58 -40.79 16.94
C LEU A 13 -0.68 -39.91 17.10
N ALA A 14 -1.62 -40.31 17.96
CA ALA A 14 -2.86 -39.55 18.19
C ALA A 14 -2.65 -38.25 18.99
N ILE A 15 -1.47 -38.03 19.57
CA ILE A 15 -1.17 -36.88 20.44
C ILE A 15 -0.42 -35.77 19.69
N THR A 16 -0.02 -35.98 18.44
CA THR A 16 0.69 -34.96 17.65
C THR A 16 -0.28 -33.90 17.12
N GLY A 17 -0.63 -32.95 18.01
CA GLY A 17 -0.85 -31.53 17.76
C GLY A 17 -1.76 -31.12 16.61
N VAL A 18 -2.96 -30.66 16.95
CA VAL A 18 -3.70 -29.71 16.12
C VAL A 18 -2.93 -28.38 16.09
N ALA A 19 -2.16 -28.15 15.03
CA ALA A 19 -1.61 -26.84 14.73
C ALA A 19 -2.76 -25.95 14.23
N GLU A 20 -3.48 -25.35 15.18
CA GLU A 20 -4.49 -24.33 14.87
C GLU A 20 -3.74 -23.07 14.41
N ALA A 21 -3.60 -22.91 13.09
CA ALA A 21 -3.19 -21.63 12.52
C ALA A 21 -4.29 -20.62 12.83
N MET A 22 -4.04 -19.70 13.76
CA MET A 22 -5.01 -18.65 14.06
C MET A 22 -5.36 -17.93 12.75
N PRO A 23 -6.63 -17.95 12.29
CA PRO A 23 -7.00 -17.20 11.11
C PRO A 23 -6.73 -15.74 11.41
N LEU A 24 -5.92 -15.09 10.56
CA LEU A 24 -5.77 -13.64 10.58
C LEU A 24 -7.17 -13.06 10.49
N ALA A 25 -7.67 -12.50 11.59
CA ALA A 25 -8.93 -11.79 11.58
C ALA A 25 -8.84 -10.73 10.48
N PRO A 26 -9.81 -10.65 9.56
CA PRO A 26 -9.86 -9.52 8.65
C PRO A 26 -9.86 -8.28 9.53
N LEU A 27 -8.83 -7.45 9.42
CA LEU A 27 -8.90 -6.08 9.89
C LEU A 27 -10.17 -5.56 9.24
N CYS A 28 -11.24 -5.41 10.03
CA CYS A 28 -12.43 -4.69 9.59
C CYS A 28 -11.85 -3.46 8.92
N ALA A 29 -12.06 -3.35 7.61
CA ALA A 29 -11.47 -2.34 6.79
C ALA A 29 -11.93 -1.02 7.39
N SER A 30 -11.12 -0.49 8.31
CA SER A 30 -11.33 0.80 8.88
C SER A 30 -11.17 1.68 7.67
N THR A 31 -12.28 2.21 7.19
CA THR A 31 -12.36 3.20 6.14
C THR A 31 -11.70 4.51 6.56
N THR A 32 -10.91 4.51 7.64
CA THR A 32 -9.83 5.45 7.87
C THR A 32 -8.71 5.12 6.90
N SER A 33 -8.72 5.81 5.77
CA SER A 33 -7.54 5.95 4.93
C SER A 33 -6.41 6.60 5.75
N ASP A 34 -5.63 5.80 6.49
CA ASP A 34 -4.34 6.22 7.08
C ASP A 34 -3.37 6.69 5.98
N VAL A 35 -3.69 6.35 4.73
CA VAL A 35 -3.01 6.80 3.53
C VAL A 35 -3.79 7.96 2.90
N ILE A 36 -3.43 9.19 3.24
CA ILE A 36 -3.82 10.35 2.44
C ILE A 36 -2.92 10.39 1.21
N ALA A 37 -3.50 10.18 0.02
CA ALA A 37 -2.77 10.26 -1.24
C ALA A 37 -2.41 11.72 -1.57
N ILE A 38 -1.37 12.25 -0.92
CA ILE A 38 -0.88 13.61 -1.14
C ILE A 38 -0.11 13.65 -2.46
N ALA A 39 -0.76 13.90 -3.60
CA ALA A 39 -0.05 14.35 -4.82
C ALA A 39 1.20 13.53 -5.24
N GLY A 40 1.21 12.20 -5.04
CA GLY A 40 2.39 11.35 -5.26
C GLY A 40 3.46 11.40 -4.14
N GLY A 41 3.08 11.78 -2.93
CA GLY A 41 3.93 11.92 -1.75
C GLY A 41 4.66 13.26 -1.59
N CYS A 42 4.36 14.28 -2.42
CA CYS A 42 5.19 15.50 -2.50
C CYS A 42 4.67 16.73 -1.76
N GLY A 43 3.47 16.67 -1.16
CA GLY A 43 2.86 17.83 -0.51
C GLY A 43 1.99 18.71 -1.43
N PRO A 44 1.18 19.63 -0.87
CA PRO A 44 0.38 20.56 -1.64
C PRO A 44 1.23 21.50 -2.51
N GLY A 45 0.88 21.66 -3.78
CA GLY A 45 1.60 22.51 -4.73
C GLY A 45 2.84 21.88 -5.36
N TRP A 46 3.06 20.58 -5.12
CA TRP A 46 4.17 19.81 -5.66
C TRP A 46 3.68 18.53 -6.32
N HIS A 47 4.46 18.01 -7.26
CA HIS A 47 4.18 16.74 -7.92
C HIS A 47 5.43 15.88 -8.01
N ARG A 48 5.26 14.56 -8.07
CA ARG A 48 6.36 13.64 -8.33
C ARG A 48 6.73 13.68 -9.81
N GLY A 49 7.98 14.03 -10.10
CA GLY A 49 8.53 14.05 -11.44
C GLY A 49 8.92 12.66 -11.96
N PRO A 50 9.30 12.55 -13.24
CA PRO A 50 9.71 11.28 -13.87
C PRO A 50 10.91 10.62 -13.19
N TYR A 51 11.80 11.43 -12.60
CA TYR A 51 13.00 10.97 -11.89
C TYR A 51 12.75 10.70 -10.39
N GLY A 52 11.49 10.64 -9.95
CA GLY A 52 11.12 10.32 -8.57
C GLY A 52 11.23 11.49 -7.57
N GLY A 53 11.82 12.62 -7.95
CA GLY A 53 11.89 13.83 -7.12
C GLY A 53 10.58 14.62 -7.05
N CYS A 54 10.45 15.49 -6.05
CA CYS A 54 9.33 16.41 -5.92
C CYS A 54 9.61 17.73 -6.64
N LEU A 55 8.74 18.08 -7.58
CA LEU A 55 8.82 19.27 -8.41
C LEU A 55 7.69 20.22 -8.08
N ARG A 56 7.97 21.52 -8.06
CA ARG A 56 6.96 22.53 -7.73
C ARG A 56 6.02 22.70 -8.92
N ASN A 57 4.72 22.82 -8.66
CA ASN A 57 3.79 23.23 -9.71
C ASN A 57 4.09 24.68 -10.10
N TYR A 58 3.84 25.03 -11.37
CA TYR A 58 4.27 26.32 -11.90
C TYR A 58 3.58 27.49 -11.23
N ALA A 59 4.30 28.58 -10.97
CA ALA A 59 3.77 29.76 -10.30
C ALA A 59 3.38 30.89 -11.26
N ASN A 60 4.07 30.99 -12.40
CA ASN A 60 3.84 32.01 -13.40
C ASN A 60 3.23 31.39 -14.68
N PRO A 61 1.92 31.58 -14.93
CA PRO A 61 1.27 31.05 -16.12
C PRO A 61 1.71 31.75 -17.41
N ALA A 62 2.29 32.96 -17.35
CA ALA A 62 2.82 33.63 -18.55
C ALA A 62 4.10 32.96 -19.08
N ALA A 63 4.80 32.20 -18.24
CA ALA A 63 6.03 31.49 -18.59
C ALA A 63 5.80 29.98 -18.76
N HIS A 64 4.54 29.52 -18.78
CA HIS A 64 4.23 28.08 -18.80
C HIS A 64 2.92 27.78 -19.51
N ALA A 65 2.83 26.61 -20.13
CA ALA A 65 1.61 26.19 -20.84
C ALA A 65 0.40 25.94 -19.92
N CYS A 66 0.64 25.81 -18.61
CA CYS A 66 -0.42 25.49 -17.64
C CYS A 66 -0.74 26.68 -16.72
N PRO A 67 -1.98 26.80 -16.24
CA PRO A 67 -2.37 27.82 -15.27
C PRO A 67 -1.53 27.78 -13.99
N ARG A 68 -1.59 28.86 -13.21
CA ARG A 68 -0.89 28.96 -11.92
C ARG A 68 -1.29 27.79 -11.03
N GLY A 69 -0.29 27.06 -10.56
CA GLY A 69 -0.45 25.91 -9.69
C GLY A 69 -0.56 24.56 -10.40
N TYR A 70 -0.46 24.54 -11.72
CA TYR A 70 -0.52 23.30 -12.49
C TYR A 70 0.87 22.97 -13.08
N HIS A 71 1.09 21.69 -13.38
CA HIS A 71 2.26 21.20 -14.13
C HIS A 71 1.81 20.38 -15.33
N ILE A 72 2.70 20.19 -16.32
CA ILE A 72 2.45 19.34 -17.48
C ILE A 72 2.60 17.89 -17.04
N GLY A 73 1.49 17.16 -17.03
CA GLY A 73 1.46 15.73 -16.74
C GLY A 73 1.49 14.87 -18.00
N PRO A 74 1.33 13.55 -17.85
CA PRO A 74 1.29 12.61 -18.96
C PRO A 74 0.22 12.99 -20.00
N GLY A 75 0.62 12.98 -21.28
CA GLY A 75 -0.23 13.37 -22.40
C GLY A 75 -0.42 14.89 -22.54
N GLY A 76 0.45 15.71 -21.97
CA GLY A 76 0.41 17.17 -22.10
C GLY A 76 -0.67 17.86 -21.26
N ARG A 77 -1.43 17.10 -20.45
CA ARG A 77 -2.53 17.63 -19.64
C ARG A 77 -2.01 18.33 -18.39
N CYS A 78 -2.59 19.49 -18.07
CA CYS A 78 -2.28 20.23 -16.85
C CYS A 78 -2.84 19.52 -15.60
N ARG A 79 -2.04 19.36 -14.55
CA ARG A 79 -2.46 18.77 -13.27
C ARG A 79 -2.13 19.67 -12.08
N GLY A 80 -3.11 19.88 -11.21
CA GLY A 80 -3.04 20.75 -10.03
C GLY A 80 -2.90 19.92 -8.76
N ASN A 81 -1.70 19.45 -8.46
CA ASN A 81 -1.47 18.70 -7.24
C ASN A 81 -1.55 19.62 -6.02
N GLY A 82 -2.62 19.52 -5.22
CA GLY A 82 -2.87 20.39 -4.06
C GLY A 82 -3.26 21.81 -4.43
N LYS A 83 -4.13 21.96 -5.43
CA LYS A 83 -4.79 23.19 -5.87
C LYS A 83 -6.30 23.00 -5.82
#